data_AF-A0A2R4JSC7-F1
#
_entry.id   AF-A0A2R4JSC7-F1
#
_cell.length_a   1.000
_cell.length_b   1.000
_cell.length_c   1.000
_cell.angle_alpha   90.00
_cell.angle_beta   90.00
_cell.angle_gamma   90.00
#
_symmetry.space_group_name_H-M   'P 1'
#
loop_
_entity.id
_entity.type
_entity.pdbx_description
1 polymer ?
#
loop_
_entity_poly.entity_id
_entity_poly.type
_entity_poly.pdbx_seq_one_letter_code
_entity_poly.pdbx_strand_id
1 'polypeptide(L)'
;MSQVNLTLHELLPPQELAAALDAGHVTRKPHPELPLSIYTYTRVCQYERVWNRVTTRCRGLVADDVTGEIVALPLPKFFNVGEHEARQPYAPELPDEPFEVYEKVDGSLAVVFHYAGRWRVASKGSFISTQATWAQRLLDGKDTCGLVPGVTYLAEILYPQNRIVVDYGERRDLVLLAAYAKDGTEVALSEAATHWGDIGSVVTVWPAMPLDELLALTEGNRLPGGRAATGTEAEGFVLRFASGVRAKAKLTEYVRLHKVLTGVTERDVWRGHGVQRFAGLPAKQVAQALGCSAEDVTASGGRPLDALLEQVPDEFDAWVRGVIAGIEKQVADREQAIEEAFRSLAPLAGDRGAFARAVSALPDAALRPAMFLRLDGRPTELVTYRSTRPEASDPFKTDEEN
;
A
#
# COMPACT_ATOMS: atom_id res chain seq x y z
N MET A 1 -36.75 -22.61 -15.17
CA MET A 1 -36.87 -21.48 -14.24
C MET A 1 -35.89 -20.42 -14.73
N SER A 2 -36.35 -19.23 -15.11
CA SER A 2 -35.46 -18.15 -15.54
C SER A 2 -34.57 -17.78 -14.36
N GLN A 3 -33.30 -18.15 -14.41
CA GLN A 3 -32.35 -17.76 -13.38
C GLN A 3 -32.17 -16.25 -13.44
N VAL A 4 -32.56 -15.54 -12.38
CA VAL A 4 -32.48 -14.08 -12.29
C VAL A 4 -31.01 -13.69 -12.14
N ASN A 5 -30.49 -12.92 -13.08
CA ASN A 5 -29.14 -12.35 -12.98
C ASN A 5 -29.24 -11.04 -12.20
N LEU A 6 -28.40 -10.86 -11.17
CA LEU A 6 -28.35 -9.61 -10.42
C LEU A 6 -27.85 -8.48 -11.31
N THR A 7 -28.55 -7.34 -11.31
CA THR A 7 -28.16 -6.17 -12.10
C THR A 7 -27.58 -5.06 -11.22
N LEU A 8 -26.85 -4.14 -11.86
CA LEU A 8 -26.23 -3.00 -11.18
C LEU A 8 -27.29 -2.11 -10.50
N HIS A 9 -28.46 -1.95 -11.10
CA HIS A 9 -29.53 -1.10 -10.56
C HIS A 9 -30.28 -1.75 -9.39
N GLU A 10 -30.39 -3.08 -9.37
CA GLU A 10 -30.94 -3.84 -8.24
C GLU A 10 -29.98 -3.83 -7.04
N LEU A 11 -28.68 -3.95 -7.31
CA LEU A 11 -27.67 -3.92 -6.25
C LEU A 11 -27.45 -2.49 -5.71
N LEU A 12 -27.34 -1.51 -6.61
CA LEU A 12 -26.98 -0.12 -6.32
C LEU A 12 -28.05 0.84 -6.86
N PRO A 13 -28.75 1.59 -5.98
CA PRO A 13 -29.70 2.61 -6.44
C PRO A 13 -29.02 3.59 -7.41
N PRO A 14 -29.56 3.81 -8.63
CA PRO A 14 -28.88 4.59 -9.67
C PRO A 14 -28.49 6.01 -9.24
N GLN A 15 -29.34 6.66 -8.44
CA GLN A 15 -29.07 8.01 -7.93
C GLN A 15 -27.92 8.03 -6.90
N GLU A 16 -27.82 7.01 -6.04
CA GLU A 16 -26.73 6.90 -5.07
C GLU A 16 -25.40 6.61 -5.78
N LEU A 17 -25.42 5.76 -6.82
CA LEU A 17 -24.23 5.48 -7.63
C LEU A 17 -23.76 6.72 -8.40
N ALA A 18 -24.68 7.45 -9.03
CA ALA A 18 -24.35 8.71 -9.73
C ALA A 18 -23.73 9.72 -8.76
N ALA A 19 -24.32 9.92 -7.58
CA ALA A 19 -23.79 10.83 -6.58
C ALA A 19 -22.38 10.44 -6.11
N ALA A 20 -22.11 9.15 -5.92
CA ALA A 20 -20.79 8.67 -5.53
C ALA A 20 -19.72 8.85 -6.63
N LEU A 21 -20.12 8.74 -7.91
CA LEU A 21 -19.26 9.02 -9.06
C LEU A 21 -18.97 10.53 -9.17
N ASP A 22 -20.00 11.37 -9.06
CA ASP A 22 -19.88 12.83 -9.16
C ASP A 22 -19.03 13.41 -8.01
N ALA A 23 -19.16 12.86 -6.81
CA ALA A 23 -18.34 13.22 -5.65
C ALA A 23 -16.90 12.68 -5.72
N GLY A 24 -16.57 11.86 -6.72
CA GLY A 24 -15.27 11.21 -6.83
C GLY A 24 -15.00 10.17 -5.75
N HIS A 25 -16.03 9.67 -5.06
CA HIS A 25 -15.92 8.59 -4.08
C HIS A 25 -15.83 7.22 -4.74
N VAL A 26 -16.39 7.07 -5.94
CA VAL A 26 -16.29 5.89 -6.79
C VAL A 26 -15.72 6.29 -8.15
N THR A 27 -14.95 5.40 -8.75
CA THR A 27 -14.54 5.49 -10.16
C THR A 27 -15.19 4.39 -10.95
N ARG A 28 -15.58 4.71 -12.19
CA ARG A 28 -15.97 3.76 -13.23
C ARG A 28 -14.88 3.75 -14.29
N LYS A 29 -14.28 2.59 -14.56
CA LYS A 29 -13.28 2.44 -15.63
C LYS A 29 -13.78 1.43 -16.66
N PRO A 30 -13.87 1.81 -17.95
CA PRO A 30 -14.26 0.88 -18.99
C PRO A 30 -13.14 -0.14 -19.24
N HIS A 31 -13.52 -1.35 -19.63
CA HIS A 31 -12.61 -2.33 -20.18
C HIS A 31 -12.07 -1.80 -21.52
N PRO A 32 -10.78 -2.01 -21.86
CA PRO A 32 -10.21 -1.50 -23.12
C PRO A 32 -10.85 -2.00 -24.43
N GLU A 33 -11.72 -3.00 -24.38
CA GLU A 33 -12.14 -3.78 -25.57
C GLU A 33 -13.56 -4.36 -25.45
N LEU A 34 -14.01 -4.67 -24.22
CA LEU A 34 -15.31 -5.28 -23.96
C LEU A 34 -16.29 -4.21 -23.45
N PRO A 35 -17.61 -4.44 -23.59
CA PRO A 35 -18.61 -3.54 -23.02
C PRO A 35 -18.79 -3.80 -21.52
N LEU A 36 -17.69 -3.77 -20.77
CA LEU A 36 -17.66 -3.97 -19.34
C LEU A 36 -17.09 -2.73 -18.67
N SER A 37 -17.58 -2.41 -17.47
CA SER A 37 -16.98 -1.41 -16.62
C SER A 37 -16.72 -1.96 -15.22
N ILE A 38 -15.59 -1.57 -14.63
CA ILE A 38 -15.24 -1.86 -13.24
C ILE A 38 -15.49 -0.64 -12.36
N TYR A 39 -16.08 -0.88 -11.19
CA TYR A 39 -16.43 0.14 -10.20
C TYR A 39 -15.64 -0.07 -8.90
N THR A 40 -14.93 0.99 -8.50
CA THR A 40 -14.00 0.95 -7.35
C THR A 40 -14.06 2.27 -6.57
N TYR A 41 -14.17 2.18 -5.24
CA TYR A 41 -14.05 3.35 -4.36
C TYR A 41 -12.65 3.97 -4.47
N THR A 42 -12.55 5.26 -4.18
CA THR A 42 -11.32 6.03 -4.37
C THR A 42 -10.56 6.26 -3.06
N ARG A 43 -9.33 6.76 -3.18
CA ARG A 43 -8.57 7.30 -2.04
C ARG A 43 -9.31 8.45 -1.35
N VAL A 44 -10.08 9.24 -2.09
CA VAL A 44 -10.92 10.32 -1.53
C VAL A 44 -11.98 9.73 -0.62
N CYS A 45 -12.72 8.71 -1.09
CA CYS A 45 -13.70 7.98 -0.28
C CYS A 45 -13.08 7.44 1.02
N GLN A 46 -11.87 6.88 0.93
CA GLN A 46 -11.18 6.33 2.09
C GLN A 46 -10.74 7.42 3.07
N TYR A 47 -10.14 8.50 2.58
CA TYR A 47 -9.69 9.62 3.40
C TYR A 47 -10.86 10.29 4.13
N GLU A 48 -11.96 10.53 3.42
CA GLU A 48 -13.18 11.14 3.97
C GLU A 48 -14.04 10.14 4.75
N ARG A 49 -13.71 8.84 4.69
CA ARG A 49 -14.43 7.73 5.35
C ARG A 49 -15.90 7.64 4.94
N VAL A 50 -16.21 7.91 3.67
CA VAL A 50 -17.58 7.87 3.13
C VAL A 50 -17.95 6.45 2.75
N TRP A 51 -18.30 5.64 3.76
CA TRP A 51 -18.65 4.23 3.60
C TRP A 51 -20.17 4.03 3.68
N ASN A 52 -20.78 3.72 2.54
CA ASN A 52 -22.21 3.44 2.40
C ASN A 52 -22.42 2.21 1.50
N ARG A 53 -23.68 1.89 1.18
CA ARG A 53 -23.98 0.69 0.36
C ARG A 53 -23.29 0.69 -1.01
N VAL A 54 -23.07 1.87 -1.60
CA VAL A 54 -22.40 2.01 -2.91
C VAL A 54 -20.90 1.86 -2.75
N THR A 55 -20.28 2.69 -1.91
CA THR A 55 -18.81 2.72 -1.80
C THR A 55 -18.25 1.43 -1.20
N THR A 56 -19.03 0.72 -0.37
CA THR A 56 -18.64 -0.61 0.12
C THR A 56 -18.75 -1.71 -0.93
N ARG A 57 -19.66 -1.61 -1.90
CA ARG A 57 -19.82 -2.60 -2.98
C ARG A 57 -18.92 -2.36 -4.18
N CYS A 58 -18.54 -1.11 -4.43
CA CYS A 58 -17.58 -0.76 -5.48
C CYS A 58 -16.14 -1.10 -5.03
N ARG A 59 -15.80 -2.40 -4.96
CA ARG A 59 -14.44 -2.90 -4.67
C ARG A 59 -14.01 -3.92 -5.73
N GLY A 60 -14.10 -3.52 -6.99
CA GLY A 60 -13.85 -4.41 -8.14
C GLY A 60 -15.12 -5.02 -8.73
N LEU A 61 -16.26 -4.35 -8.54
CA LEU A 61 -17.54 -4.74 -9.10
C LEU A 61 -17.49 -4.55 -10.62
N VAL A 62 -17.82 -5.59 -11.39
CA VAL A 62 -17.83 -5.53 -12.86
C VAL A 62 -19.26 -5.69 -13.36
N ALA A 63 -19.70 -4.76 -14.20
CA ALA A 63 -21.01 -4.81 -14.85
C ALA A 63 -20.87 -4.70 -16.38
N ASP A 64 -21.79 -5.36 -17.09
CA ASP A 64 -21.98 -5.19 -18.53
C ASP A 64 -22.67 -3.85 -18.79
N ASP A 65 -22.05 -3.03 -19.64
CA ASP A 65 -22.49 -1.67 -19.92
C ASP A 65 -23.75 -1.61 -20.81
N VAL A 66 -24.11 -2.71 -21.48
CA VAL A 66 -25.29 -2.81 -22.35
C VAL A 66 -26.48 -3.34 -21.56
N THR A 67 -26.31 -4.43 -20.83
CA THR A 67 -27.41 -5.10 -20.12
C THR A 67 -27.59 -4.61 -18.68
N GLY A 68 -26.54 -4.03 -18.09
CA GLY A 68 -26.49 -3.71 -16.66
C GLY A 68 -26.32 -4.94 -15.77
N GLU A 69 -26.10 -6.13 -16.34
CA GLU A 69 -25.84 -7.36 -15.59
C GLU A 69 -24.53 -7.27 -14.81
N ILE A 70 -24.53 -7.73 -13.56
CA ILE A 70 -23.30 -7.89 -12.78
C ILE A 70 -22.60 -9.16 -13.25
N VAL A 71 -21.45 -8.97 -13.88
CA VAL A 71 -20.61 -10.05 -14.41
C VAL A 71 -19.61 -10.54 -13.36
N ALA A 72 -19.20 -9.66 -12.45
CA ALA A 72 -18.36 -10.03 -11.32
C ALA A 72 -18.76 -9.31 -10.04
N LEU A 73 -19.09 -10.08 -8.99
CA LEU A 73 -19.47 -9.56 -7.68
C LEU A 73 -18.34 -9.79 -6.64
N PRO A 74 -17.64 -8.73 -6.18
CA PRO A 74 -16.59 -8.85 -5.19
C PRO A 74 -17.14 -8.91 -3.76
N LEU A 75 -16.25 -9.26 -2.82
CA LEU A 75 -16.46 -9.04 -1.39
C LEU A 75 -16.74 -7.54 -1.14
N PRO A 76 -17.77 -7.19 -0.36
CA PRO A 76 -17.93 -5.82 0.12
C PRO A 76 -16.70 -5.38 0.91
N LYS A 77 -16.45 -4.08 0.96
CA LYS A 77 -15.49 -3.49 1.90
C LYS A 77 -15.90 -3.87 3.32
N PHE A 78 -14.99 -4.53 4.03
CA PHE A 78 -15.09 -4.81 5.46
C PHE A 78 -13.98 -4.10 6.25
N PHE A 79 -14.15 -4.00 7.56
CA PHE A 79 -13.39 -3.10 8.44
C PHE A 79 -12.64 -3.86 9.53
N ASN A 80 -11.71 -3.18 10.20
CA ASN A 80 -10.94 -3.79 11.29
C ASN A 80 -11.85 -3.98 12.51
N VAL A 81 -11.62 -5.03 13.31
CA VAL A 81 -12.38 -5.29 14.55
C VAL A 81 -12.43 -4.05 15.45
N GLY A 82 -11.29 -3.36 15.64
CA GLY A 82 -11.25 -2.12 16.44
C GLY A 82 -12.11 -0.97 15.91
N GLU A 83 -12.44 -0.94 14.61
CA GLU A 83 -13.39 0.05 14.07
C GLU A 83 -14.83 -0.26 14.48
N HIS A 84 -15.17 -1.55 14.60
CA HIS A 84 -16.46 -2.01 15.10
C HIS A 84 -16.58 -1.80 16.62
N GLU A 85 -15.52 -2.10 17.39
CA GLU A 85 -15.46 -1.84 18.84
C GLU A 85 -15.59 -0.34 19.16
N ALA A 86 -14.96 0.51 18.35
CA ALA A 86 -15.11 1.95 18.42
C ALA A 86 -16.47 2.46 17.91
N ARG A 87 -17.34 1.58 17.40
CA ARG A 87 -18.67 1.88 16.85
C ARG A 87 -18.63 3.03 15.84
N GLN A 88 -17.68 2.97 14.91
CA GLN A 88 -17.65 3.95 13.81
C GLN A 88 -18.98 3.91 13.05
N PRO A 89 -19.49 5.04 12.51
CA PRO A 89 -20.80 5.07 11.85
C PRO A 89 -20.98 4.04 10.72
N TYR A 90 -19.87 3.63 10.10
CA TYR A 90 -19.82 2.65 9.00
C TYR A 90 -19.43 1.23 9.43
N ALA A 91 -19.06 1.04 10.69
CA ALA A 91 -18.68 -0.24 11.28
C ALA A 91 -19.49 -0.42 12.58
N PRO A 92 -20.77 -0.84 12.48
CA PRO A 92 -21.59 -1.12 13.66
C PRO A 92 -21.01 -2.28 14.48
N GLU A 93 -21.51 -2.48 15.69
CA GLU A 93 -21.09 -3.57 16.56
C GLU A 93 -21.16 -4.93 15.84
N LEU A 94 -20.14 -5.77 16.05
CA LEU A 94 -20.10 -7.10 15.44
C LEU A 94 -21.25 -7.96 15.98
N PRO A 95 -21.85 -8.81 15.13
CA PRO A 95 -22.96 -9.65 15.56
C PRO A 95 -22.49 -10.70 16.59
N ASP A 96 -23.35 -10.99 17.56
CA ASP A 96 -23.16 -12.10 18.50
C ASP A 96 -23.60 -13.42 17.84
N GLU A 97 -22.78 -13.90 16.91
CA GLU A 97 -23.00 -15.14 16.17
C GLU A 97 -21.66 -15.87 15.90
N PRO A 98 -21.71 -17.18 15.59
CA PRO A 98 -20.50 -17.92 15.25
C PRO A 98 -19.81 -17.34 14.00
N PHE A 99 -18.49 -17.43 13.97
CA PHE A 99 -17.67 -17.03 12.83
C PHE A 99 -16.59 -18.05 12.49
N GLU A 100 -16.20 -18.03 11.21
CA GLU A 100 -15.02 -18.74 10.69
C GLU A 100 -13.81 -17.81 10.71
N VAL A 101 -12.62 -18.39 10.95
CA VAL A 101 -11.35 -17.67 10.99
C VAL A 101 -10.52 -18.06 9.78
N TYR A 102 -10.34 -17.15 8.84
CA TYR A 102 -9.47 -17.33 7.69
C TYR A 102 -8.14 -16.63 7.92
N GLU A 103 -7.05 -17.21 7.41
CA GLU A 103 -5.81 -16.47 7.19
C GLU A 103 -6.08 -15.23 6.34
N LYS A 104 -5.59 -14.06 6.76
CA LYS A 104 -5.54 -12.90 5.87
C LYS A 104 -4.26 -12.99 5.05
N VAL A 105 -4.42 -13.43 3.81
CA VAL A 105 -3.34 -13.49 2.82
C VAL A 105 -3.01 -12.06 2.36
N ASP A 106 -1.72 -11.73 2.26
CA ASP A 106 -1.21 -10.38 2.03
C ASP A 106 -0.66 -10.22 0.60
N GLY A 107 -1.53 -9.89 -0.35
CA GLY A 107 -1.17 -9.75 -1.75
C GLY A 107 -2.04 -8.72 -2.47
N SER A 108 -2.69 -9.13 -3.56
CA SER A 108 -3.65 -8.28 -4.24
C SER A 108 -4.89 -9.05 -4.65
N LEU A 109 -6.07 -8.46 -4.45
CA LEU A 109 -7.32 -9.07 -4.89
C LEU A 109 -7.34 -9.36 -6.40
N ALA A 110 -7.61 -10.62 -6.76
CA ALA A 110 -8.11 -11.06 -8.06
C ALA A 110 -9.62 -11.25 -8.01
N VAL A 111 -10.30 -10.65 -8.99
CA VAL A 111 -11.70 -10.89 -9.31
C VAL A 111 -11.75 -11.71 -10.59
N VAL A 112 -12.06 -13.00 -10.47
CA VAL A 112 -12.09 -13.96 -11.59
C VAL A 112 -13.53 -14.22 -12.00
N PHE A 113 -13.84 -13.99 -13.27
CA PHE A 113 -15.21 -14.07 -13.80
C PHE A 113 -15.22 -14.59 -15.24
N HIS A 114 -16.36 -15.13 -15.66
CA HIS A 114 -16.54 -15.64 -17.02
C HIS A 114 -17.35 -14.67 -17.87
N TYR A 115 -16.82 -14.25 -19.02
CA TYR A 115 -17.51 -13.36 -19.95
C TYR A 115 -17.19 -13.70 -21.40
N ALA A 116 -18.24 -13.77 -22.24
CA ALA A 116 -18.14 -14.08 -23.67
C ALA A 116 -17.32 -15.36 -23.97
N GLY A 117 -17.56 -16.43 -23.20
CA GLY A 117 -16.92 -17.73 -23.40
C GLY A 117 -15.46 -17.82 -22.93
N ARG A 118 -14.98 -16.84 -22.15
CA ARG A 118 -13.62 -16.82 -21.61
C ARG A 118 -13.59 -16.42 -20.15
N TRP A 119 -12.69 -17.05 -19.39
CA TRP A 119 -12.34 -16.63 -18.04
C TRP A 119 -11.44 -15.40 -18.07
N ARG A 120 -11.72 -14.46 -17.18
CA ARG A 120 -11.07 -13.15 -17.10
C ARG A 120 -10.71 -12.83 -15.67
N VAL A 121 -9.64 -12.05 -15.49
CA VAL A 121 -9.19 -11.57 -14.19
C VAL A 121 -9.10 -10.04 -14.19
N ALA A 122 -9.65 -9.43 -13.16
CA ALA A 122 -9.41 -8.03 -12.81
C ALA A 122 -8.75 -7.95 -11.43
N SER A 123 -8.00 -6.89 -11.18
CA SER A 123 -7.62 -6.51 -9.81
C SER A 123 -8.74 -5.69 -9.15
N LYS A 124 -8.54 -5.19 -7.93
CA LYS A 124 -9.52 -4.33 -7.21
C LYS A 124 -10.13 -3.20 -8.06
N GLY A 125 -9.38 -2.63 -9.00
CA GLY A 125 -9.84 -1.47 -9.77
C GLY A 125 -9.23 -1.30 -11.15
N SER A 126 -8.77 -2.40 -11.76
CA SER A 126 -8.23 -2.39 -13.12
C SER A 126 -8.35 -3.75 -13.79
N PHE A 127 -8.67 -3.75 -15.08
CA PHE A 127 -8.56 -4.93 -15.94
C PHE A 127 -7.13 -5.18 -16.43
N ILE A 128 -6.25 -4.18 -16.32
CA ILE A 128 -4.93 -4.16 -16.98
C ILE A 128 -3.79 -3.74 -16.03
N SER A 129 -3.99 -3.79 -14.71
CA SER A 129 -2.86 -3.56 -13.79
C SER A 129 -1.82 -4.68 -13.95
N THR A 130 -0.62 -4.46 -13.41
CA THR A 130 0.44 -5.47 -13.41
C THR A 130 -0.04 -6.78 -12.80
N GLN A 131 -0.76 -6.71 -11.68
CA GLN A 131 -1.33 -7.87 -10.97
C GLN A 131 -2.45 -8.53 -11.78
N ALA A 132 -3.37 -7.75 -12.36
CA ALA A 132 -4.45 -8.29 -13.19
C ALA A 132 -3.89 -9.04 -14.41
N THR A 133 -2.91 -8.44 -15.09
CA THR A 133 -2.23 -9.03 -16.24
C THR A 133 -1.44 -10.29 -15.84
N TRP A 134 -0.76 -10.25 -14.70
CA TRP A 134 -0.02 -11.40 -14.19
C TRP A 134 -0.96 -12.57 -13.87
N ALA A 135 -2.05 -12.30 -13.16
CA ALA A 135 -3.05 -13.29 -12.77
C ALA A 135 -3.80 -13.86 -13.98
N GLN A 136 -4.13 -13.03 -14.97
CA GLN A 136 -4.70 -13.50 -16.24
C GLN A 136 -3.76 -14.48 -16.94
N ARG A 137 -2.46 -14.16 -17.06
CA ARG A 137 -1.48 -15.06 -17.68
C ARG A 137 -1.32 -16.37 -16.92
N LEU A 138 -1.37 -16.33 -15.58
CA LEU A 138 -1.36 -17.55 -14.79
C LEU A 138 -2.59 -18.40 -15.10
N LEU A 139 -3.79 -17.79 -15.07
CA LEU A 139 -5.07 -18.45 -15.31
C LEU A 139 -5.17 -19.04 -16.72
N ASP A 140 -4.69 -18.33 -17.74
CA ASP A 140 -4.64 -18.79 -19.14
C ASP A 140 -3.82 -20.08 -19.31
N GLY A 141 -2.90 -20.35 -18.39
CA GLY A 141 -2.10 -21.58 -18.33
C GLY A 141 -2.70 -22.70 -17.47
N LYS A 142 -3.89 -22.52 -16.88
CA LYS A 142 -4.56 -23.50 -16.01
C LYS A 142 -5.69 -24.23 -16.73
N ASP A 143 -6.09 -25.38 -16.21
CA ASP A 143 -7.33 -26.03 -16.60
C ASP A 143 -8.51 -25.35 -15.87
N THR A 144 -9.31 -24.62 -16.64
CA THR A 144 -10.49 -23.92 -16.12
C THR A 144 -11.80 -24.70 -16.28
N CYS A 145 -11.75 -25.97 -16.71
CA CYS A 145 -12.96 -26.78 -16.94
C CYS A 145 -13.77 -27.02 -15.65
N GLY A 146 -13.11 -27.01 -14.50
CA GLY A 146 -13.77 -27.14 -13.19
C GLY A 146 -14.51 -25.89 -12.72
N LEU A 147 -14.18 -24.71 -13.27
CA LEU A 147 -14.83 -23.45 -12.89
C LEU A 147 -16.24 -23.35 -13.45
N VAL A 148 -17.15 -22.72 -12.70
CA VAL A 148 -18.57 -22.63 -13.05
C VAL A 148 -18.92 -21.25 -13.60
N PRO A 149 -19.28 -21.11 -14.89
CA PRO A 149 -19.72 -19.84 -15.45
C PRO A 149 -20.87 -19.20 -14.67
N GLY A 150 -20.74 -17.91 -14.38
CA GLY A 150 -21.68 -17.16 -13.53
C GLY A 150 -21.29 -17.14 -12.04
N VAL A 151 -20.30 -17.93 -11.62
CA VAL A 151 -19.65 -17.77 -10.31
C VAL A 151 -18.49 -16.78 -10.46
N THR A 152 -18.47 -15.78 -9.59
CA THR A 152 -17.30 -14.92 -9.37
C THR A 152 -16.41 -15.57 -8.33
N TYR A 153 -15.17 -15.88 -8.69
CA TYR A 153 -14.17 -16.37 -7.73
C TYR A 153 -13.27 -15.21 -7.31
N LEU A 154 -13.04 -15.10 -6.01
CA LEU A 154 -12.22 -14.06 -5.42
C LEU A 154 -11.00 -14.71 -4.82
N ALA A 155 -9.83 -14.31 -5.29
CA ALA A 155 -8.57 -14.90 -4.89
C ALA A 155 -7.54 -13.82 -4.52
N GLU A 156 -6.52 -14.20 -3.77
CA GLU A 156 -5.35 -13.35 -3.52
C GLU A 156 -4.23 -13.71 -4.50
N ILE A 157 -3.72 -12.69 -5.20
CA ILE A 157 -2.62 -12.80 -6.15
C ILE A 157 -1.28 -12.75 -5.40
N LEU A 158 -0.55 -13.86 -5.45
CA LEU A 158 0.78 -13.97 -4.86
C LEU A 158 1.85 -14.20 -5.93
N TYR A 159 2.84 -13.32 -5.96
CA TYR A 159 4.11 -13.53 -6.66
C TYR A 159 5.22 -12.70 -5.99
N PRO A 160 6.51 -13.06 -6.15
CA PRO A 160 7.59 -12.46 -5.37
C PRO A 160 7.68 -10.93 -5.49
N GLN A 161 7.46 -10.40 -6.70
CA GLN A 161 7.50 -8.96 -6.96
C GLN A 161 6.25 -8.21 -6.42
N ASN A 162 5.20 -8.93 -6.00
CA ASN A 162 3.98 -8.35 -5.40
C ASN A 162 4.00 -8.29 -3.88
N ARG A 163 5.16 -8.52 -3.24
CA ARG A 163 5.27 -8.48 -1.78
C ARG A 163 4.74 -7.16 -1.21
N ILE A 164 3.77 -7.22 -0.32
CA ILE A 164 3.29 -6.05 0.43
C ILE A 164 4.08 -5.94 1.74
N VAL A 165 3.89 -6.89 2.67
CA VAL A 165 4.73 -7.06 3.88
C VAL A 165 5.19 -8.51 4.02
N VAL A 166 4.25 -9.46 3.95
CA VAL A 166 4.49 -10.89 4.16
C VAL A 166 5.40 -11.45 3.05
N ASP A 167 6.37 -12.25 3.47
CA ASP A 167 7.31 -12.91 2.58
C ASP A 167 6.85 -14.33 2.25
N TYR A 168 6.27 -14.49 1.07
CA TYR A 168 5.88 -15.80 0.55
C TYR A 168 7.02 -16.50 -0.24
N GLY A 169 8.25 -15.95 -0.22
CA GLY A 169 9.38 -16.46 -0.99
C GLY A 169 9.08 -16.50 -2.49
N GLU A 170 9.40 -17.63 -3.13
CA GLU A 170 9.19 -17.84 -4.58
C GLU A 170 7.75 -18.25 -4.96
N ARG A 171 6.80 -18.23 -4.02
CA ARG A 171 5.42 -18.68 -4.26
C ARG A 171 4.76 -17.85 -5.35
N ARG A 172 4.11 -18.55 -6.29
CA ARG A 172 3.29 -18.00 -7.38
C ARG A 172 1.94 -18.68 -7.34
N ASP A 173 0.88 -17.96 -6.97
CA ASP A 173 -0.41 -18.59 -6.65
C ASP A 173 -1.59 -17.62 -6.81
N LEU A 174 -2.79 -18.21 -6.93
CA LEU A 174 -4.08 -17.53 -6.76
C LEU A 174 -4.82 -18.23 -5.62
N VAL A 175 -4.75 -17.65 -4.42
CA VAL A 175 -5.31 -18.27 -3.21
C VAL A 175 -6.79 -17.94 -3.12
N LEU A 176 -7.68 -18.93 -3.29
CA LEU A 176 -9.13 -18.71 -3.21
C LEU A 176 -9.54 -18.22 -1.82
N LEU A 177 -10.27 -17.10 -1.78
CA LEU A 177 -10.75 -16.44 -0.57
C LEU A 177 -12.26 -16.61 -0.39
N ALA A 178 -13.03 -16.44 -1.46
CA ALA A 178 -14.49 -16.49 -1.46
C ALA A 178 -15.02 -16.68 -2.89
N ALA A 179 -16.30 -17.01 -3.02
CA ALA A 179 -16.98 -17.02 -4.30
C ALA A 179 -18.44 -16.57 -4.18
N TYR A 180 -18.96 -15.96 -5.23
CA TYR A 180 -20.36 -15.50 -5.30
C TYR A 180 -21.03 -16.05 -6.54
N ALA A 181 -22.21 -16.64 -6.36
CA ALA A 181 -23.09 -17.00 -7.46
C ALA A 181 -23.71 -15.75 -8.09
N LYS A 182 -24.22 -15.91 -9.31
CA LYS A 182 -24.80 -14.82 -10.11
C LYS A 182 -26.02 -14.12 -9.50
N ASP A 183 -26.70 -14.75 -8.55
CA ASP A 183 -27.82 -14.17 -7.81
C ASP A 183 -27.35 -13.37 -6.57
N GLY A 184 -26.04 -13.32 -6.34
CA GLY A 184 -25.43 -12.64 -5.20
C GLY A 184 -25.25 -13.52 -3.96
N THR A 185 -25.66 -14.78 -4.01
CA THR A 185 -25.46 -15.73 -2.91
C THR A 185 -23.97 -16.08 -2.79
N GLU A 186 -23.45 -16.04 -1.58
CA GLU A 186 -22.09 -16.49 -1.31
C GLU A 186 -22.03 -18.02 -1.40
N VAL A 187 -21.14 -18.54 -2.25
CA VAL A 187 -20.89 -19.97 -2.38
C VAL A 187 -20.00 -20.42 -1.22
N ALA A 188 -20.35 -21.51 -0.55
CA ALA A 188 -19.54 -22.05 0.54
C ALA A 188 -18.11 -22.32 0.06
N LEU A 189 -17.10 -21.96 0.88
CA LEU A 189 -15.70 -22.08 0.48
C LEU A 189 -15.32 -23.53 0.10
N SER A 190 -15.87 -24.51 0.82
CA SER A 190 -15.66 -25.94 0.54
C SER A 190 -16.22 -26.37 -0.82
N GLU A 191 -17.35 -25.81 -1.25
CA GLU A 191 -17.93 -26.06 -2.57
C GLU A 191 -17.09 -25.38 -3.65
N ALA A 192 -16.78 -24.09 -3.47
CA ALA A 192 -15.95 -23.33 -4.39
C ALA A 192 -14.56 -23.95 -4.58
N ALA A 193 -13.98 -24.52 -3.52
CA ALA A 193 -12.71 -25.23 -3.54
C ALA A 193 -12.72 -26.45 -4.48
N THR A 194 -13.84 -27.15 -4.63
CA THR A 194 -13.94 -28.30 -5.55
C THR A 194 -13.77 -27.89 -7.01
N HIS A 195 -14.24 -26.69 -7.35
CA HIS A 195 -14.11 -26.10 -8.69
C HIS A 195 -12.74 -25.45 -8.92
N TRP A 196 -12.06 -25.03 -7.85
CA TRP A 196 -10.84 -24.22 -7.91
C TRP A 196 -9.53 -25.02 -7.97
N GLY A 197 -9.56 -26.33 -7.69
CA GLY A 197 -8.37 -27.14 -7.44
C GLY A 197 -7.25 -27.05 -8.48
N ASP A 198 -7.59 -26.94 -9.77
CA ASP A 198 -6.61 -26.83 -10.86
C ASP A 198 -6.08 -25.40 -11.09
N ILE A 199 -6.67 -24.40 -10.43
CA ILE A 199 -6.31 -22.99 -10.56
C ILE A 199 -5.22 -22.62 -9.56
N GLY A 200 -5.48 -22.82 -8.27
CA GLY A 200 -4.59 -22.39 -7.19
C GLY A 200 -4.99 -22.98 -5.85
N SER A 201 -4.28 -22.56 -4.80
CA SER A 201 -4.61 -23.01 -3.45
C SER A 201 -5.88 -22.37 -2.90
N VAL A 202 -6.34 -22.86 -1.74
CA VAL A 202 -7.48 -22.32 -0.99
C VAL A 202 -6.95 -21.71 0.30
N VAL A 203 -7.54 -20.60 0.75
CA VAL A 203 -7.14 -19.92 1.98
C VAL A 203 -7.20 -20.86 3.19
N THR A 204 -6.23 -20.73 4.09
CA THR A 204 -6.19 -21.49 5.33
C THR A 204 -7.38 -21.11 6.22
N VAL A 205 -8.12 -22.11 6.68
CA VAL A 205 -9.16 -21.96 7.70
C VAL A 205 -8.63 -22.48 9.04
N TRP A 206 -8.66 -21.62 10.06
CA TRP A 206 -8.23 -21.97 11.40
C TRP A 206 -9.39 -22.54 12.23
N PRO A 207 -9.10 -23.35 13.27
CA PRO A 207 -10.13 -23.80 14.21
C PRO A 207 -10.91 -22.62 14.79
N ALA A 208 -12.21 -22.80 15.05
CA ALA A 208 -13.01 -21.76 15.68
C ALA A 208 -12.47 -21.43 17.08
N MET A 209 -12.42 -20.14 17.41
CA MET A 209 -12.02 -19.64 18.73
C MET A 209 -12.80 -18.37 19.08
N PRO A 210 -12.95 -18.05 20.38
CA PRO A 210 -13.52 -16.79 20.82
C PRO A 210 -12.82 -15.55 20.26
N LEU A 211 -13.55 -14.44 20.12
CA LEU A 211 -13.00 -13.20 19.57
C LEU A 211 -11.88 -12.62 20.44
N ASP A 212 -12.04 -12.64 21.76
CA ASP A 212 -11.03 -12.18 22.72
C ASP A 212 -9.74 -13.00 22.65
N GLU A 213 -9.84 -14.32 22.48
CA GLU A 213 -8.69 -15.19 22.24
C GLU A 213 -7.96 -14.83 20.94
N LEU A 214 -8.70 -14.63 19.84
CA LEU A 214 -8.12 -14.23 18.55
C LEU A 214 -7.42 -12.87 18.65
N LEU A 215 -8.02 -11.90 19.34
CA LEU A 215 -7.43 -10.58 19.53
C LEU A 215 -6.15 -10.66 20.36
N ALA A 216 -6.13 -11.45 21.43
CA ALA A 216 -4.93 -11.69 22.23
C ALA A 216 -3.79 -12.33 21.40
N LEU A 217 -4.11 -13.21 20.45
CA LEU A 217 -3.12 -13.72 19.50
C LEU A 217 -2.56 -12.62 18.60
N THR A 218 -3.42 -11.72 18.08
CA THR A 218 -2.96 -10.62 17.23
C THR A 218 -2.10 -9.60 17.97
N GLU A 219 -2.45 -9.27 19.22
CA GLU A 219 -1.67 -8.39 20.08
C GLU A 219 -0.31 -9.00 20.43
N GLY A 220 -0.30 -10.30 20.74
CA GLY A 220 0.89 -11.06 21.08
C GLY A 220 1.75 -11.52 19.89
N ASN A 221 1.37 -11.17 18.65
CA ASN A 221 2.00 -11.63 17.41
C ASN A 221 2.15 -13.16 17.36
N ARG A 222 1.03 -13.86 17.55
CA ARG A 222 0.95 -15.33 17.53
C ARG A 222 -0.07 -15.80 16.52
N LEU A 223 0.17 -17.00 15.99
CA LEU A 223 -0.80 -17.75 15.20
C LEU A 223 -1.53 -18.77 16.06
N PRO A 224 -2.67 -19.31 15.60
CA PRO A 224 -3.36 -20.36 16.32
C PRO A 224 -2.44 -21.56 16.55
N GLY A 225 -2.47 -22.10 17.76
CA GLY A 225 -1.48 -23.06 18.27
C GLY A 225 -0.30 -22.41 19.00
N GLY A 226 -0.27 -21.08 19.15
CA GLY A 226 0.64 -20.36 20.04
C GLY A 226 2.03 -20.06 19.46
N ARG A 227 2.29 -20.44 18.21
CA ARG A 227 3.54 -20.13 17.49
C ARG A 227 3.67 -18.62 17.33
N ALA A 228 4.81 -18.07 17.75
CA ALA A 228 5.14 -16.68 17.46
C ALA A 228 5.26 -16.47 15.95
N ALA A 229 4.73 -15.35 15.45
CA ALA A 229 4.84 -14.95 14.06
C ALA A 229 5.36 -13.53 13.96
N THR A 230 6.27 -13.27 13.03
CA THR A 230 6.65 -11.90 12.70
C THR A 230 5.64 -11.29 11.72
N GLY A 231 5.65 -9.96 11.56
CA GLY A 231 4.80 -9.29 10.57
C GLY A 231 5.16 -9.62 9.11
N THR A 232 6.33 -10.22 8.86
CA THR A 232 6.71 -10.74 7.53
C THR A 232 6.24 -12.19 7.32
N GLU A 233 5.71 -12.86 8.34
CA GLU A 233 5.22 -14.25 8.21
C GLU A 233 3.70 -14.32 8.07
N ALA A 234 2.97 -13.38 8.66
CA ALA A 234 1.51 -13.34 8.56
C ALA A 234 0.98 -11.91 8.77
N GLU A 235 -0.10 -11.57 8.08
CA GLU A 235 -0.82 -10.33 8.31
C GLU A 235 -1.78 -10.44 9.50
N GLY A 236 -2.50 -11.55 9.60
CA GLY A 236 -3.53 -11.77 10.60
C GLY A 236 -4.69 -12.58 10.03
N PHE A 237 -5.91 -12.16 10.33
CA PHE A 237 -7.11 -12.95 10.12
C PHE A 237 -8.26 -12.15 9.52
N VAL A 238 -9.09 -12.86 8.75
CA VAL A 238 -10.43 -12.41 8.35
C VAL A 238 -11.44 -13.27 9.09
N LEU A 239 -12.33 -12.62 9.83
CA LEU A 239 -13.48 -13.25 10.47
C LEU A 239 -14.65 -13.18 9.50
N ARG A 240 -15.36 -14.30 9.30
CA ARG A 240 -16.63 -14.35 8.58
C ARG A 240 -17.71 -14.89 9.51
N PHE A 241 -18.62 -14.03 9.89
CA PHE A 241 -19.75 -14.39 10.73
C PHE A 241 -20.85 -15.10 9.92
N ALA A 242 -21.72 -15.84 10.61
CA ALA A 242 -22.80 -16.63 9.98
C ALA A 242 -23.72 -15.80 9.06
N SER A 243 -23.96 -14.53 9.38
CA SER A 243 -24.72 -13.57 8.54
C SER A 243 -23.99 -13.14 7.26
N GLY A 244 -22.71 -13.48 7.11
CA GLY A 244 -21.83 -13.02 6.03
C GLY A 244 -21.08 -11.72 6.34
N VAL A 245 -21.35 -11.08 7.48
CA VAL A 245 -20.53 -9.96 7.99
C VAL A 245 -19.09 -10.41 8.10
N ARG A 246 -18.15 -9.54 7.69
CA ARG A 246 -16.72 -9.79 7.80
C ARG A 246 -16.04 -8.68 8.58
N ALA A 247 -14.98 -9.06 9.28
CA ALA A 247 -14.06 -8.14 9.95
C ALA A 247 -12.62 -8.65 9.81
N LYS A 248 -11.64 -7.77 10.00
CA LYS A 248 -10.21 -8.14 9.98
C LYS A 248 -9.52 -7.81 11.30
N ALA A 249 -8.68 -8.73 11.75
CA ALA A 249 -7.81 -8.55 12.91
C ALA A 249 -6.37 -8.81 12.45
N LYS A 250 -5.48 -7.82 12.61
CA LYS A 250 -4.10 -7.88 12.09
C LYS A 250 -3.11 -7.98 13.22
N LEU A 251 -2.01 -8.71 13.01
CA LEU A 251 -0.89 -8.76 13.95
C LEU A 251 -0.35 -7.35 14.18
N THR A 252 -0.07 -7.00 15.43
CA THR A 252 0.51 -5.70 15.79
C THR A 252 1.78 -5.40 14.99
N GLU A 253 2.62 -6.41 14.82
CA GLU A 253 3.88 -6.30 14.12
C GLU A 253 3.70 -6.12 12.60
N TYR A 254 2.71 -6.79 12.00
CA TYR A 254 2.35 -6.52 10.60
C TYR A 254 1.89 -5.06 10.44
N VAL A 255 1.04 -4.55 11.33
CA VAL A 255 0.54 -3.17 11.25
C VAL A 255 1.69 -2.17 11.37
N ARG A 256 2.66 -2.42 12.27
CA ARG A 256 3.87 -1.62 12.41
C ARG A 256 4.67 -1.61 11.11
N LEU A 257 4.99 -2.79 10.56
CA LEU A 257 5.74 -2.93 9.32
C LEU A 257 5.03 -2.29 8.13
N HIS A 258 3.75 -2.59 7.93
CA HIS A 258 2.94 -2.00 6.87
C HIS A 258 3.01 -0.46 6.90
N LYS A 259 2.88 0.15 8.09
CA LYS A 259 2.98 1.60 8.25
C LYS A 259 4.35 2.14 7.86
N VAL A 260 5.43 1.43 8.19
CA VAL A 260 6.79 1.81 7.79
C VAL A 260 6.95 1.70 6.28
N LEU A 261 6.60 0.57 5.68
CA LEU A 261 6.82 0.28 4.26
C LEU A 261 5.98 1.17 3.33
N THR A 262 4.75 1.52 3.73
CA THR A 262 3.83 2.34 2.94
C THR A 262 3.86 3.83 3.30
N GLY A 263 4.49 4.19 4.41
CA GLY A 263 4.53 5.56 4.92
C GLY A 263 5.88 6.27 4.78
N VAL A 264 6.99 5.53 4.65
CA VAL A 264 8.34 6.12 4.54
C VAL A 264 8.66 6.48 3.11
N THR A 265 9.00 7.75 2.90
CA THR A 265 9.45 8.30 1.61
C THR A 265 10.96 8.56 1.60
N GLU A 266 11.55 8.80 0.42
CA GLU A 266 12.96 9.23 0.31
C GLU A 266 13.23 10.51 1.11
N ARG A 267 12.23 11.39 1.22
CA ARG A 267 12.33 12.61 2.03
C ARG A 267 12.44 12.31 3.52
N ASP A 268 11.75 11.27 4.01
CA ASP A 268 11.84 10.87 5.40
C ASP A 268 13.21 10.23 5.68
N VAL A 269 13.73 9.43 4.74
CA VAL A 269 15.11 8.91 4.79
C VAL A 269 16.12 10.05 4.81
N TRP A 270 16.01 11.03 3.90
CA TRP A 270 16.85 12.23 3.88
C TRP A 270 16.79 13.00 5.19
N ARG A 271 15.59 13.18 5.77
CA ARG A 271 15.45 13.87 7.06
C ARG A 271 16.12 13.09 8.18
N GLY A 272 15.85 11.79 8.29
CA GLY A 272 16.41 10.92 9.31
C GLY A 272 17.93 10.83 9.23
N HIS A 273 18.45 10.60 8.02
CA HIS A 273 19.89 10.57 7.76
C HIS A 273 20.56 11.90 8.11
N GLY A 274 19.95 13.02 7.74
CA GLY A 274 20.47 14.35 8.07
C GLY A 274 20.57 14.59 9.58
N VAL A 275 19.55 14.17 10.34
CA VAL A 275 19.59 14.26 11.81
C VAL A 275 20.72 13.42 12.40
N GLN A 276 20.93 12.19 11.89
CA GLN A 276 22.04 11.35 12.33
C GLN A 276 23.41 11.94 11.97
N ARG A 277 23.58 12.33 10.70
CA ARG A 277 24.83 12.87 10.16
C ARG A 277 25.29 14.12 10.93
N PHE A 278 24.35 14.99 11.30
CA PHE A 278 24.64 16.26 11.97
C PHE A 278 24.28 16.26 13.46
N ALA A 279 24.23 15.08 14.11
CA ALA A 279 23.88 14.94 15.53
C ALA A 279 24.79 15.75 16.48
N GLY A 280 26.01 16.10 16.05
CA GLY A 280 26.93 16.97 16.81
C GLY A 280 26.61 18.48 16.74
N LEU A 281 25.67 18.91 15.90
CA LEU A 281 25.27 20.31 15.77
C LEU A 281 24.08 20.65 16.68
N PRO A 282 23.86 21.94 17.02
CA PRO A 282 22.69 22.36 17.79
C PRO A 282 21.38 21.94 17.12
N ALA A 283 20.47 21.32 17.88
CA ALA A 283 19.20 20.78 17.35
C ALA A 283 18.39 21.81 16.55
N LYS A 284 18.36 23.07 16.99
CA LYS A 284 17.68 24.17 16.28
C LYS A 284 18.26 24.43 14.89
N GLN A 285 19.58 24.32 14.73
CA GLN A 285 20.26 24.51 13.45
C GLN A 285 19.95 23.36 12.49
N VAL A 286 19.98 22.11 12.99
CA VAL A 286 19.62 20.92 12.22
C VAL A 286 18.15 20.97 11.80
N ALA A 287 17.25 21.27 12.74
CA ALA A 287 15.82 21.39 12.50
C ALA A 287 15.48 22.42 11.42
N GLN A 288 16.12 23.60 11.49
CA GLN A 288 15.95 24.64 10.48
C GLN A 288 16.44 24.19 9.08
N ALA A 289 17.55 23.46 9.02
CA ALA A 289 18.09 22.98 7.75
C ALA A 289 17.22 21.88 7.11
N LEU A 290 16.66 21.00 7.93
CA LEU A 290 15.91 19.83 7.48
C LEU A 290 14.38 20.05 7.41
N GLY A 291 13.91 21.21 7.86
CA GLY A 291 12.48 21.56 7.85
C GLY A 291 11.66 20.67 8.78
N CYS A 292 12.16 20.42 9.99
CA CYS A 292 11.46 19.71 11.07
C CYS A 292 11.51 20.52 12.37
N SER A 293 10.92 19.99 13.46
CA SER A 293 10.99 20.65 14.77
C SER A 293 12.27 20.29 15.52
N ALA A 294 12.75 21.20 16.37
CA ALA A 294 13.91 20.92 17.23
C ALA A 294 13.61 19.86 18.30
N GLU A 295 12.34 19.73 18.68
CA GLU A 295 11.84 18.69 19.59
C GLU A 295 12.01 17.31 18.95
N ASP A 296 11.62 17.13 17.69
CA ASP A 296 11.79 15.85 16.97
C ASP A 296 13.26 15.43 16.89
N VAL A 297 14.16 16.39 16.61
CA VAL A 297 15.62 16.14 16.54
C VAL A 297 16.19 15.70 17.88
N THR A 298 15.69 16.27 18.97
CA THR A 298 16.14 15.91 20.32
C THR A 298 15.54 14.58 20.76
N ALA A 299 14.25 14.37 20.49
CA ALA A 299 13.51 13.15 20.82
C ALA A 299 14.09 11.91 20.12
N SER A 300 14.64 12.05 18.91
CA SER A 300 15.27 10.94 18.20
C SER A 300 16.62 10.50 18.79
N GLY A 301 17.18 11.21 19.77
CA GLY A 301 18.48 10.91 20.37
C GLY A 301 19.63 10.84 19.36
N GLY A 302 19.52 11.60 18.25
CA GLY A 302 20.47 11.57 17.14
C GLY A 302 20.52 10.28 16.32
N ARG A 303 19.60 9.31 16.54
CA ARG A 303 19.58 8.03 15.81
C ARG A 303 18.20 7.63 15.22
N PRO A 304 17.50 8.53 14.50
CA PRO A 304 16.17 8.23 13.96
C PRO A 304 16.14 7.10 12.92
N LEU A 305 17.19 6.89 12.12
CA LEU A 305 17.17 5.79 11.14
C LEU A 305 17.43 4.43 11.78
N ASP A 306 18.23 4.35 12.84
CA ASP A 306 18.48 3.07 13.51
C ASP A 306 17.15 2.51 14.06
N ALA A 307 16.34 3.38 14.65
CA ALA A 307 14.99 3.02 15.11
C ALA A 307 14.02 2.69 13.95
N LEU A 308 14.21 3.32 12.78
CA LEU A 308 13.40 3.05 11.58
C LEU A 308 13.74 1.70 10.94
N LEU A 309 15.02 1.35 10.94
CA LEU A 309 15.58 0.13 10.33
C LEU A 309 15.53 -1.07 11.27
N GLU A 310 15.12 -0.87 12.52
CA GLU A 310 14.95 -1.96 13.45
C GLU A 310 13.77 -2.86 13.03
N GLN A 311 14.10 -4.13 12.78
CA GLN A 311 13.16 -5.19 12.44
C GLN A 311 12.35 -4.91 11.17
N VAL A 312 12.97 -4.40 10.10
CA VAL A 312 12.36 -4.24 8.77
C VAL A 312 12.85 -5.33 7.80
N PRO A 313 12.13 -5.61 6.70
CA PRO A 313 12.62 -6.51 5.65
C PRO A 313 13.93 -6.04 5.01
N ASP A 314 14.76 -7.00 4.56
CA ASP A 314 16.05 -6.73 3.93
C ASP A 314 15.94 -5.84 2.69
N GLU A 315 14.86 -5.96 1.89
CA GLU A 315 14.70 -5.12 0.70
C GLU A 315 14.45 -3.65 1.05
N PHE A 316 13.79 -3.39 2.19
CA PHE A 316 13.59 -2.03 2.68
C PHE A 316 14.90 -1.44 3.21
N ASP A 317 15.66 -2.21 4.00
CA ASP A 317 16.98 -1.78 4.46
C ASP A 317 17.92 -1.47 3.28
N ALA A 318 17.95 -2.36 2.28
CA ALA A 318 18.73 -2.15 1.05
C ALA A 318 18.28 -0.88 0.29
N TRP A 319 16.98 -0.62 0.19
CA TRP A 319 16.44 0.60 -0.43
C TRP A 319 16.86 1.85 0.36
N VAL A 320 16.69 1.87 1.69
CA VAL A 320 17.11 3.00 2.53
C VAL A 320 18.61 3.27 2.36
N ARG A 321 19.45 2.22 2.37
CA ARG A 321 20.90 2.35 2.12
C ARG A 321 21.20 2.91 0.73
N GLY A 322 20.45 2.48 -0.29
CA GLY A 322 20.56 3.03 -1.65
C GLY A 322 20.25 4.52 -1.72
N VAL A 323 19.17 4.95 -1.07
CA VAL A 323 18.80 6.38 -0.97
C VAL A 323 19.89 7.18 -0.25
N ILE A 324 20.39 6.67 0.88
CA ILE A 324 21.48 7.31 1.64
C ILE A 324 22.75 7.42 0.77
N ALA A 325 23.14 6.36 0.09
CA ALA A 325 24.30 6.37 -0.80
C ALA A 325 24.15 7.40 -1.93
N GLY A 326 22.94 7.53 -2.49
CA GLY A 326 22.61 8.55 -3.48
C GLY A 326 22.74 9.96 -2.94
N ILE A 327 22.23 10.22 -1.73
CA ILE A 327 22.34 11.51 -1.04
C ILE A 327 23.81 11.85 -0.77
N GLU A 328 24.58 10.92 -0.20
CA GLU A 328 26.00 11.10 0.11
C GLU A 328 26.83 11.39 -1.13
N LYS A 329 26.56 10.68 -2.24
CA LYS A 329 27.20 10.96 -3.51
C LYS A 329 26.89 12.38 -4.01
N GLN A 330 25.62 12.80 -3.95
CA GLN A 330 25.25 14.17 -4.35
C GLN A 330 25.92 15.23 -3.46
N VAL A 331 26.08 14.97 -2.16
CA VAL A 331 26.80 15.87 -1.26
C VAL A 331 28.27 15.94 -1.64
N ALA A 332 28.92 14.80 -1.85
CA ALA A 332 30.33 14.75 -2.22
C ALA A 332 30.61 15.46 -3.57
N ASP A 333 29.80 15.19 -4.59
CA ASP A 333 29.91 15.82 -5.91
C ASP A 333 29.78 17.35 -5.80
N ARG A 334 28.86 17.84 -4.95
CA ARG A 334 28.66 19.27 -4.71
C ARG A 334 29.79 19.91 -3.89
N GLU A 335 30.27 19.26 -2.84
CA GLU A 335 31.43 19.75 -2.06
C GLU A 335 32.68 19.83 -2.94
N GLN A 336 32.89 18.89 -3.86
CA GLN A 336 33.96 18.95 -4.84
C GLN A 336 33.80 20.17 -5.76
N ALA A 337 32.60 20.40 -6.30
CA ALA A 337 32.33 21.57 -7.15
C ALA A 337 32.52 22.90 -6.39
N ILE A 338 32.13 22.95 -5.11
CA ILE A 338 32.37 24.10 -4.21
C ILE A 338 33.87 24.33 -4.05
N GLU A 339 34.65 23.29 -3.79
CA GLU A 339 36.09 23.39 -3.58
C GLU A 339 36.83 23.83 -4.86
N GLU A 340 36.46 23.29 -6.02
CA GLU A 340 37.01 23.69 -7.32
C GLU A 340 36.67 25.16 -7.65
N ALA A 341 35.42 25.56 -7.46
CA ALA A 341 34.98 26.94 -7.67
C ALA A 341 35.71 27.89 -6.71
N PHE A 342 35.80 27.55 -5.43
CA PHE A 342 36.49 28.36 -4.43
C PHE A 342 37.97 28.51 -4.75
N ARG A 343 38.66 27.42 -5.15
CA ARG A 343 40.07 27.46 -5.56
C ARG A 343 40.30 28.41 -6.74
N SER A 344 39.39 28.44 -7.71
CA SER A 344 39.49 29.36 -8.85
C SER A 344 39.36 30.84 -8.45
N LEU A 345 38.64 31.12 -7.35
CA LEU A 345 38.39 32.47 -6.84
C LEU A 345 39.30 32.86 -5.66
N ALA A 346 40.09 31.92 -5.14
CA ALA A 346 40.98 32.13 -3.99
C ALA A 346 41.91 33.35 -4.11
N PRO A 347 42.46 33.71 -5.30
CA PRO A 347 43.25 34.93 -5.44
C PRO A 347 42.49 36.23 -5.11
N LEU A 348 41.16 36.21 -5.19
CA LEU A 348 40.30 37.36 -4.88
C LEU A 348 39.88 37.41 -3.41
N ALA A 349 40.24 36.43 -2.58
CA ALA A 349 39.78 36.31 -1.19
C ALA A 349 40.16 37.52 -0.32
N GLY A 350 41.23 38.26 -0.67
CA GLY A 350 41.65 39.48 0.02
C GLY A 350 40.78 40.73 -0.27
N ASP A 351 39.95 40.71 -1.32
CA ASP A 351 39.00 41.77 -1.65
C ASP A 351 37.59 41.16 -1.74
N ARG A 352 36.84 41.29 -0.63
CA ARG A 352 35.48 40.74 -0.51
C ARG A 352 34.53 41.28 -1.59
N GLY A 353 34.73 42.51 -2.07
CA GLY A 353 33.93 43.11 -3.13
C GLY A 353 34.24 42.49 -4.50
N ALA A 354 35.51 42.27 -4.82
CA ALA A 354 35.93 41.56 -6.03
C ALA A 354 35.48 40.09 -6.00
N PHE A 355 35.63 39.42 -4.87
CA PHE A 355 35.15 38.06 -4.66
C PHE A 355 33.64 37.95 -4.90
N ALA A 356 32.84 38.86 -4.33
CA ALA A 356 31.38 38.85 -4.51
C ALA A 356 30.94 39.02 -5.97
N ARG A 357 31.63 39.87 -6.74
CA ARG A 357 31.37 40.02 -8.19
C ARG A 357 31.70 38.74 -8.95
N ALA A 358 32.81 38.09 -8.62
CA ALA A 358 33.21 36.83 -9.26
C ALA A 358 32.25 35.67 -8.91
N VAL A 359 31.83 35.55 -7.65
CA VAL A 359 30.82 34.56 -7.22
C VAL A 359 29.48 34.77 -7.95
N SER A 360 29.07 36.03 -8.14
CA SER A 360 27.83 36.34 -8.87
C SER A 360 27.89 35.95 -10.35
N ALA A 361 29.09 35.92 -10.93
CA ALA A 361 29.35 35.49 -12.30
C ALA A 361 29.53 33.97 -12.46
N LEU A 362 29.52 33.19 -11.37
CA LEU A 362 29.60 31.73 -11.46
C LEU A 362 28.40 31.18 -12.27
N PRO A 363 28.66 30.27 -13.23
CA PRO A 363 27.60 29.65 -14.04
C PRO A 363 26.58 28.90 -13.19
N ASP A 364 27.04 28.19 -12.17
CA ASP A 364 26.18 27.49 -11.24
C ASP A 364 25.80 28.39 -10.06
N ALA A 365 24.56 28.86 -10.05
CA ALA A 365 24.01 29.68 -8.99
C ALA A 365 23.88 28.95 -7.65
N ALA A 366 23.81 27.61 -7.65
CA ALA A 366 23.65 26.81 -6.45
C ALA A 366 24.91 26.81 -5.56
N LEU A 367 26.10 27.08 -6.14
CA LEU A 367 27.36 27.14 -5.40
C LEU A 367 27.54 28.44 -4.61
N ARG A 368 26.85 29.51 -5.01
CA ARG A 368 27.09 30.87 -4.50
C ARG A 368 26.94 31.01 -2.98
N PRO A 369 25.92 30.45 -2.31
CA PRO A 369 25.79 30.54 -0.85
C PRO A 369 26.96 29.89 -0.11
N ALA A 370 27.53 28.81 -0.66
CA ALA A 370 28.64 28.08 -0.07
C ALA A 370 29.99 28.82 -0.21
N MET A 371 30.15 29.65 -1.25
CA MET A 371 31.40 30.40 -1.48
C MET A 371 31.76 31.33 -0.33
N PHE A 372 30.77 32.04 0.24
CA PHE A 372 31.00 32.92 1.38
C PHE A 372 31.25 32.16 2.67
N LEU A 373 30.62 30.98 2.85
CA LEU A 373 30.95 30.11 3.98
C LEU A 373 32.41 29.65 3.93
N ARG A 374 32.89 29.22 2.75
CA ARG A 374 34.30 28.87 2.55
C ARG A 374 35.23 30.05 2.77
N LEU A 375 34.89 31.23 2.25
CA LEU A 375 35.68 32.45 2.45
C LEU A 375 35.83 32.78 3.95
N ASP A 376 34.77 32.58 4.72
CA ASP A 376 34.74 32.84 6.17
C ASP A 376 35.26 31.65 7.00
N GLY A 377 35.83 30.61 6.38
CA GLY A 377 36.37 29.42 7.05
C GLY A 377 35.32 28.52 7.71
N ARG A 378 34.04 28.62 7.29
CA ARG A 378 32.92 27.88 7.85
C ARG A 378 32.62 26.60 7.05
N PRO A 379 32.11 25.54 7.70
CA PRO A 379 31.68 24.32 7.00
C PRO A 379 30.50 24.56 6.05
N THR A 380 30.53 23.90 4.90
CA THR A 380 29.51 23.95 3.84
C THR A 380 28.56 22.75 3.88
N GLU A 381 28.96 21.66 4.53
CA GLU A 381 28.27 20.36 4.45
C GLU A 381 26.77 20.41 4.77
N LEU A 382 26.34 21.15 5.80
CA LEU A 382 24.92 21.23 6.16
C LEU A 382 24.09 21.95 5.08
N VAL A 383 24.66 22.97 4.43
CA VAL A 383 24.00 23.70 3.34
C VAL A 383 23.94 22.83 2.09
N THR A 384 25.03 22.12 1.81
CA THR A 384 25.10 21.18 0.68
C THR A 384 24.11 20.02 0.87
N TYR A 385 24.07 19.41 2.05
CA TYR A 385 23.10 18.37 2.40
C TYR A 385 21.65 18.86 2.28
N ARG A 386 21.38 20.10 2.71
CA ARG A 386 20.06 20.70 2.57
C ARG A 386 19.61 20.74 1.10
N SER A 387 20.54 20.96 0.19
CA SER A 387 20.28 21.11 -1.24
C SER A 387 20.05 19.78 -1.98
N THR A 388 20.32 18.63 -1.34
CA THR A 388 20.04 17.29 -1.89
C THR A 388 18.67 16.76 -1.46
N ARG A 389 17.80 17.61 -0.92
CA ARG A 389 16.45 17.23 -0.50
C ARG A 389 15.69 16.63 -1.70
N PRO A 390 15.19 15.39 -1.59
CA PRO A 390 14.39 14.80 -2.66
C PRO A 390 13.13 15.60 -2.97
N GLU A 391 12.74 15.62 -4.25
CA GLU A 391 11.43 16.10 -4.70
C GLU A 391 10.31 15.21 -4.13
N ALA A 392 9.05 15.44 -4.49
CA ALA A 392 7.99 14.52 -4.04
C ALA A 392 8.28 13.13 -4.61
N SER A 393 8.48 12.14 -3.73
CA SER A 393 8.70 10.75 -4.08
C SER A 393 7.58 9.90 -3.50
N ASP A 394 7.24 8.83 -4.19
CA ASP A 394 6.36 7.81 -3.62
C ASP A 394 7.05 7.09 -2.44
N PRO A 395 6.28 6.53 -1.51
CA PRO A 395 6.81 5.66 -0.45
C PRO A 395 7.44 4.38 -1.03
N PHE A 396 8.21 3.66 -0.21
CA PHE A 396 8.87 2.40 -0.61
C PHE A 396 7.90 1.38 -1.25
N LYS A 397 6.70 1.23 -0.67
CA LYS A 397 5.58 0.48 -1.25
C LYS A 397 4.37 1.38 -1.42
N THR A 398 3.70 1.25 -2.56
CA THR A 398 2.38 1.84 -2.76
C THR A 398 1.31 0.82 -2.41
N ASP A 399 0.45 1.17 -1.46
CA ASP A 399 -0.71 0.37 -1.12
C ASP A 399 -1.81 0.56 -2.18
N GLU A 400 -2.07 -0.48 -2.95
CA GLU A 400 -3.24 -0.56 -3.85
C GLU A 400 -4.45 -1.23 -3.17
N GLU A 401 -4.27 -1.84 -1.99
CA GLU A 401 -5.28 -2.57 -1.23
C GLU A 401 -6.20 -1.62 -0.43
N ASN A 402 -5.65 -0.56 0.16
CA ASN A 402 -6.40 0.47 0.90
C ASN A 402 -6.87 1.61 -0.02
#